data_AF-A0A660E1G2-F1
#
_entry.id   AF-A0A660E1G2-F1
#
_cell.length_a   1.000
_cell.length_b   1.000
_cell.length_c   1.000
_cell.angle_alpha   90.00
_cell.angle_beta   90.00
_cell.angle_gamma   90.00
#
_symmetry.space_group_name_H-M   'P 1'
#
loop_
_entity.id
_entity.type
_entity.pdbx_description
1 polymer ?
#
loop_
_entity_poly.entity_id
_entity_poly.type
_entity_poly.pdbx_seq_one_letter_code
_entity_poly.pdbx_strand_id
1 'polypeptide(L)'
;MASVWRSTWNYFKNDWLTRHSKVTTTYDGIWLQTQSHGRITLGLTDEAKADIGEITFIEYPTKGTQLKAGDPLIDIEGGKAVETFKAPVNGTIVEYNDDLRTNPAQIAQNKFAKNWIVKLKAD
;
A
#
# COMPACT_ATOMS: atom_id res chain seq x y z
N MET A 1 20.55 28.24 -11.46
CA MET A 1 19.28 28.62 -10.78
C MET A 1 18.09 27.76 -11.26
N ALA A 2 18.25 26.44 -11.46
CA ALA A 2 17.21 25.58 -12.07
C ALA A 2 16.71 24.41 -11.17
N SER A 3 16.93 24.50 -9.84
CA SER A 3 16.72 23.36 -8.93
C SER A 3 15.52 23.51 -7.99
N VAL A 4 15.19 24.74 -7.57
CA VAL A 4 14.12 24.95 -6.58
C VAL A 4 12.74 24.76 -7.19
N TRP A 5 12.50 25.32 -8.39
CA TRP A 5 11.22 25.23 -9.09
C TRP A 5 10.83 23.80 -9.49
N ARG A 6 11.81 22.94 -9.80
CA ARG A 6 11.54 21.53 -10.15
C ARG A 6 11.20 20.71 -8.90
N SER A 7 11.87 20.99 -7.78
CA SER A 7 11.59 20.34 -6.49
C SER A 7 10.22 20.75 -5.94
N THR A 8 9.90 22.04 -5.96
CA THR A 8 8.57 22.54 -5.53
C THR A 8 7.47 22.10 -6.48
N TRP A 9 7.68 22.11 -7.80
CA TRP A 9 6.71 21.58 -8.76
C TRP A 9 6.46 20.08 -8.58
N ASN A 10 7.52 19.28 -8.34
CA ASN A 10 7.37 17.86 -8.04
C ASN A 10 6.64 17.63 -6.72
N TYR A 11 6.90 18.44 -5.70
CA TYR A 11 6.17 18.41 -4.44
C TYR A 11 4.68 18.71 -4.64
N PHE A 12 4.33 19.81 -5.32
CA PHE A 12 2.93 20.19 -5.58
C PHE A 12 2.22 19.22 -6.53
N LYS A 13 2.91 18.70 -7.55
CA LYS A 13 2.35 17.69 -8.46
C LYS A 13 2.10 16.37 -7.75
N ASN A 14 3.04 15.91 -6.93
CA ASN A 14 2.87 14.70 -6.14
C ASN A 14 1.76 14.89 -5.11
N ASP A 15 1.76 15.99 -4.35
CA ASP A 15 0.72 16.31 -3.37
C ASP A 15 -0.68 16.43 -4.02
N TRP A 16 -0.79 17.08 -5.19
CA TRP A 16 -2.06 17.17 -5.94
C TRP A 16 -2.53 15.81 -6.45
N LEU A 17 -1.64 14.99 -7.03
CA LEU A 17 -1.97 13.63 -7.46
C LEU A 17 -2.34 12.73 -6.27
N THR A 18 -1.70 12.89 -5.11
CA THR A 18 -2.01 12.10 -3.91
C THR A 18 -3.41 12.43 -3.37
N ARG A 19 -3.85 13.70 -3.50
CA ARG A 19 -5.17 14.17 -3.06
C ARG A 19 -6.30 13.88 -4.06
N HIS A 20 -5.99 13.66 -5.35
CA HIS A 20 -7.00 13.48 -6.41
C HIS A 20 -6.92 12.14 -7.15
N SER A 21 -5.98 11.27 -6.78
CA SER A 21 -5.91 9.91 -7.26
C SER A 21 -6.98 9.07 -6.55
N LYS A 22 -8.13 8.93 -7.20
CA LYS A 22 -9.29 8.15 -6.78
C LYS A 22 -8.87 6.83 -6.09
N VAL A 23 -9.17 6.69 -4.81
CA VAL A 23 -9.37 5.36 -4.21
C VAL A 23 -10.52 4.76 -5.01
N THR A 24 -10.22 3.81 -5.88
CA THR A 24 -11.18 3.42 -6.93
C THR A 24 -11.92 2.14 -6.56
N THR A 25 -11.34 1.28 -5.73
CA THR A 25 -11.95 0.00 -5.35
C THR A 25 -11.31 -0.51 -4.06
N THR A 26 -12.10 -1.20 -3.24
CA THR A 26 -11.62 -2.03 -2.12
C THR A 26 -11.81 -3.50 -2.46
N TYR A 27 -10.91 -4.35 -1.98
CA TYR A 27 -10.95 -5.80 -2.12
C TYR A 27 -10.52 -6.41 -0.79
N ASP A 28 -11.45 -7.03 -0.08
CA ASP A 28 -11.15 -7.80 1.13
C ASP A 28 -10.27 -7.03 2.16
N GLY A 29 -10.68 -5.79 2.50
CA GLY A 29 -9.91 -4.94 3.42
C GLY A 29 -8.68 -4.23 2.84
N ILE A 30 -8.41 -4.41 1.54
CA ILE A 30 -7.36 -3.71 0.80
C ILE A 30 -7.95 -2.60 -0.05
N TRP A 31 -7.49 -1.36 0.09
CA TRP A 31 -7.77 -0.33 -0.90
C TRP A 31 -6.73 -0.35 -2.02
N LEU A 32 -7.19 0.02 -3.22
CA LEU A 32 -6.36 0.12 -4.41
C LEU A 32 -6.30 1.57 -4.91
N GLN A 33 -5.09 2.02 -5.21
CA GLN A 33 -4.85 3.28 -5.87
C GLN A 33 -4.04 3.08 -7.15
N THR A 34 -4.70 3.25 -8.30
CA THR A 34 -4.07 3.16 -9.62
C THR A 34 -3.30 4.43 -9.94
N GLN A 35 -2.10 4.28 -10.46
CA GLN A 35 -1.23 5.34 -10.95
C GLN A 35 -0.92 5.11 -12.44
N SER A 36 -0.19 6.04 -13.05
CA SER A 36 0.25 5.91 -14.45
C SER A 36 1.09 4.65 -14.69
N HIS A 37 1.09 4.14 -15.92
CA HIS A 37 1.94 3.02 -16.37
C HIS A 37 1.70 1.70 -15.62
N GLY A 38 0.44 1.40 -15.29
CA GLY A 38 0.06 0.13 -14.65
C GLY A 38 0.56 -0.02 -13.22
N ARG A 39 1.01 1.06 -12.56
CA ARG A 39 1.40 0.99 -11.15
C ARG A 39 0.17 1.05 -10.26
N ILE A 40 0.12 0.18 -9.26
CA ILE A 40 -0.97 0.12 -8.28
C ILE A 40 -0.34 0.18 -6.90
N THR A 41 -0.81 1.08 -6.06
CA THR A 41 -0.47 1.13 -4.63
C THR A 41 -1.61 0.49 -3.84
N LEU A 42 -1.25 -0.41 -2.94
CA LEU A 42 -2.17 -1.13 -2.06
C LEU A 42 -1.94 -0.67 -0.61
N GLY A 43 -3.00 -0.68 0.19
CA GLY A 43 -2.92 -0.50 1.64
C GLY A 43 -4.17 -1.01 2.34
N LEU A 44 -4.16 -0.99 3.67
CA LEU A 44 -5.28 -1.46 4.49
C LEU A 44 -6.37 -0.40 4.63
N THR A 45 -7.63 -0.80 4.52
CA THR A 45 -8.77 0.04 4.90
C THR A 45 -8.82 0.23 6.42
N ASP A 46 -9.59 1.21 6.88
CA ASP A 46 -9.73 1.48 8.31
C ASP A 46 -10.48 0.34 9.02
N GLU A 47 -11.43 -0.30 8.32
CA GLU A 47 -12.15 -1.48 8.80
C GLU A 47 -11.19 -2.65 9.03
N ALA A 48 -10.35 -2.98 8.04
CA ALA A 48 -9.38 -4.07 8.15
C ALA A 48 -8.40 -3.87 9.32
N LYS A 49 -7.91 -2.64 9.51
CA LYS A 49 -7.07 -2.30 10.67
C LYS A 49 -7.84 -2.46 11.99
N ALA A 50 -9.11 -2.07 12.04
CA ALA A 50 -9.92 -2.20 13.25
C ALA A 50 -10.18 -3.67 13.61
N ASP A 51 -10.36 -4.53 12.60
CA ASP A 51 -10.60 -5.97 12.76
C ASP A 51 -9.33 -6.68 13.24
N ILE A 52 -8.16 -6.35 12.69
CA ILE A 52 -6.85 -6.90 13.11
C ILE A 52 -6.40 -6.37 14.47
N GLY A 53 -6.75 -5.12 14.79
CA GLY A 53 -6.33 -4.44 16.01
C GLY A 53 -4.95 -3.79 15.87
N GLU A 54 -4.24 -3.65 16.99
CA GLU A 54 -2.90 -3.06 16.99
C GLU A 54 -1.93 -3.98 16.24
N ILE A 55 -1.48 -3.54 15.06
CA ILE A 55 -0.61 -4.34 14.19
C ILE A 55 0.80 -4.36 14.77
N THR A 56 1.31 -5.57 15.03
CA THR A 56 2.61 -5.82 15.67
C THR A 56 3.59 -6.51 14.74
N PHE A 57 3.12 -7.14 13.66
CA PHE A 57 3.97 -7.83 12.70
C PHE A 57 3.37 -7.81 11.29
N ILE A 58 4.25 -7.71 10.30
CA ILE A 58 3.91 -7.71 8.87
C ILE A 58 4.98 -8.54 8.14
N GLU A 59 4.54 -9.58 7.44
CA GLU A 59 5.40 -10.40 6.59
C GLU A 59 5.12 -10.10 5.11
N TYR A 60 6.15 -9.57 4.44
CA TYR A 60 6.07 -9.20 3.05
C TYR A 60 6.54 -10.33 2.12
N PRO A 61 5.89 -10.48 0.95
CA PRO A 61 6.39 -11.32 -0.12
C PRO A 61 7.68 -10.74 -0.72
N THR A 62 8.43 -11.57 -1.42
CA THR A 62 9.66 -11.12 -2.09
C THR A 62 9.35 -10.16 -3.23
N LYS A 63 10.13 -9.08 -3.33
CA LYS A 63 10.07 -8.16 -4.47
C LYS A 63 10.41 -8.91 -5.76
N GLY A 64 9.62 -8.67 -6.82
CA GLY A 64 9.72 -9.38 -8.09
C GLY A 64 8.84 -10.62 -8.20
N THR A 65 8.18 -11.04 -7.12
CA THR A 65 7.17 -12.10 -7.18
C THR A 65 6.00 -11.69 -8.07
N GLN A 66 5.62 -12.60 -8.98
CA GLN A 66 4.39 -12.50 -9.76
C GLN A 66 3.24 -13.11 -8.96
N LEU A 67 2.13 -12.39 -8.90
CA LEU A 67 0.92 -12.79 -8.20
C LEU A 67 -0.23 -12.83 -9.20
N LYS A 68 -1.10 -13.84 -9.06
CA LYS A 68 -2.44 -13.85 -9.66
C LYS A 68 -3.45 -13.31 -8.66
N ALA A 69 -4.56 -12.78 -9.17
CA ALA A 69 -5.67 -12.39 -8.32
C ALA A 69 -6.11 -13.57 -7.43
N GLY A 70 -6.19 -13.34 -6.12
CA GLY A 70 -6.49 -14.35 -5.11
C GLY A 70 -5.28 -15.03 -4.47
N ASP A 71 -4.07 -14.88 -5.02
CA ASP A 71 -2.85 -15.40 -4.39
C ASP A 71 -2.55 -14.67 -3.06
N PRO A 72 -1.88 -15.31 -2.09
CA PRO A 72 -1.43 -14.63 -0.88
C PRO A 72 -0.54 -13.42 -1.21
N LEU A 73 -0.90 -12.26 -0.67
CA LEU A 73 -0.21 -10.99 -0.88
C LEU A 73 0.65 -10.60 0.31
N ILE A 74 0.14 -10.72 1.53
CA ILE A 74 0.80 -10.23 2.75
C ILE A 74 0.14 -10.85 3.97
N ASP A 75 0.94 -11.24 4.96
CA ASP A 75 0.46 -11.72 6.25
C ASP A 75 0.64 -10.61 7.29
N ILE A 76 -0.42 -10.33 8.05
CA ILE A 76 -0.44 -9.26 9.05
C ILE A 76 -0.97 -9.81 10.36
N GLU A 77 -0.22 -9.61 11.43
CA GLU A 77 -0.60 -9.98 12.79
C GLU A 77 -0.78 -8.73 13.64
N GLY A 78 -1.86 -8.73 14.41
CA GLY A 78 -2.12 -7.71 15.41
C GLY A 78 -2.79 -8.27 16.65
N GLY A 79 -3.17 -7.35 17.56
CA GLY A 79 -3.67 -7.71 18.89
C GLY A 79 -5.02 -8.44 18.92
N LYS A 80 -5.76 -8.53 17.80
CA LYS A 80 -7.06 -9.23 17.73
C LYS A 80 -7.06 -10.43 16.80
N ALA A 81 -6.34 -10.34 15.67
CA ALA A 81 -6.37 -11.35 14.63
C ALA A 81 -5.05 -11.44 13.86
N VAL A 82 -4.90 -12.53 13.13
CA VAL A 82 -3.87 -12.74 12.10
C VAL A 82 -4.60 -12.92 10.78
N GLU A 83 -4.26 -12.12 9.79
CA GLU A 83 -4.94 -12.09 8.49
C GLU A 83 -3.95 -12.22 7.33
N THR A 84 -4.29 -13.08 6.38
CA THR A 84 -3.61 -13.21 5.10
C THR A 84 -4.42 -12.48 4.03
N PHE A 85 -3.97 -11.30 3.64
CA PHE A 85 -4.61 -10.58 2.54
C PHE A 85 -4.22 -11.18 1.20
N LYS A 86 -5.14 -11.14 0.25
CA LYS A 86 -4.96 -11.69 -1.10
C LYS A 86 -4.73 -10.61 -2.13
N ALA A 87 -4.01 -10.95 -3.18
CA ALA A 87 -3.73 -10.07 -4.30
C ALA A 87 -5.04 -9.72 -5.01
N PRO A 88 -5.40 -8.44 -5.14
CA PRO A 88 -6.67 -8.06 -5.75
C PRO A 88 -6.65 -8.15 -7.28
N VAL A 89 -5.46 -8.17 -7.89
CA VAL A 89 -5.24 -8.19 -9.34
C VAL A 89 -3.99 -9.00 -9.66
N ASN A 90 -3.85 -9.41 -10.92
CA ASN A 90 -2.61 -9.96 -11.43
C ASN A 90 -1.53 -8.86 -11.48
N GLY A 91 -0.30 -9.20 -11.13
CA GLY A 91 0.82 -8.28 -11.26
C GLY A 91 2.09 -8.73 -10.57
N THR A 92 3.14 -7.92 -10.70
CA THR A 92 4.44 -8.14 -10.08
C THR A 92 4.67 -7.17 -8.92
N ILE A 93 5.16 -7.67 -7.79
CA ILE A 93 5.55 -6.83 -6.65
C ILE A 93 6.78 -5.99 -7.02
N VAL A 94 6.63 -4.67 -6.99
CA VAL A 94 7.72 -3.74 -7.31
C VAL A 94 8.32 -3.08 -6.07
N GLU A 95 7.55 -3.01 -4.99
CA GLU A 95 7.95 -2.33 -3.75
C GLU A 95 7.05 -2.76 -2.59
N TYR A 96 7.58 -2.78 -1.38
CA TYR A 96 6.84 -2.87 -0.12
C TYR A 96 7.32 -1.77 0.83
N ASN A 97 6.49 -1.43 1.80
CA ASN A 97 6.77 -0.35 2.74
C ASN A 97 7.66 -0.83 3.90
N ASP A 98 8.98 -0.72 3.73
CA ASP A 98 9.97 -1.21 4.71
C ASP A 98 9.87 -0.51 6.08
N ASP A 99 9.35 0.72 6.10
CA ASP A 99 9.12 1.46 7.35
C ASP A 99 8.12 0.72 8.24
N LEU A 100 7.09 0.09 7.65
CA LEU A 100 6.10 -0.69 8.39
C LEU A 100 6.62 -2.06 8.83
N ARG A 101 7.67 -2.60 8.17
CA ARG A 101 8.35 -3.80 8.68
C ARG A 101 9.07 -3.53 9.99
N THR A 102 9.66 -2.34 10.12
CA THR A 102 10.41 -1.94 11.33
C THR A 102 9.54 -1.31 12.40
N ASN A 103 8.45 -0.64 12.00
CA ASN A 103 7.50 -0.01 12.92
C ASN A 103 6.04 -0.24 12.46
N PRO A 104 5.51 -1.46 12.65
CA PRO A 104 4.19 -1.85 12.14
C PRO A 104 3.04 -0.97 12.65
N ALA A 105 3.13 -0.49 13.89
CA ALA A 105 2.14 0.40 14.50
C ALA A 105 1.94 1.74 13.73
N GLN A 106 2.87 2.15 12.87
CA GLN A 106 2.69 3.35 12.03
C GLN A 106 1.57 3.23 11.01
N ILE A 107 1.15 2.01 10.67
CA ILE A 107 0.03 1.77 9.74
C ILE A 107 -1.30 2.35 10.27
N ALA A 108 -1.42 2.52 11.59
CA ALA A 108 -2.57 3.16 12.22
C ALA A 108 -2.62 4.68 11.97
N GLN A 109 -1.54 5.31 11.52
CA GLN A 109 -1.54 6.75 11.23
C GLN A 109 -2.38 7.01 9.97
N ASN A 110 -3.49 7.74 10.11
CA ASN A 110 -4.45 8.08 9.05
C ASN A 110 -3.90 9.03 7.95
N LYS A 111 -2.59 9.03 7.69
CA LYS A 111 -2.01 9.67 6.53
C LYS A 111 -1.96 8.63 5.41
N PHE A 112 -2.85 8.77 4.43
CA PHE A 112 -2.94 7.90 3.26
C PHE A 112 -1.57 7.62 2.61
N ALA A 113 -0.69 8.63 2.56
CA ALA A 113 0.67 8.51 2.03
C ALA A 113 1.60 7.56 2.81
N LYS A 114 1.25 7.20 4.05
CA LYS A 114 2.04 6.32 4.94
C LYS A 114 1.40 4.96 5.20
N ASN A 115 0.11 4.79 4.88
CA ASN A 115 -0.66 3.57 5.13
C ASN A 115 -0.62 2.57 3.94
N TRP A 116 0.32 2.75 3.00
CA TRP A 116 0.49 1.79 1.91
C TRP A 116 1.36 0.62 2.39
N ILE A 117 1.09 -0.58 1.86
CA ILE A 117 1.79 -1.81 2.24
C ILE A 117 2.63 -2.35 1.08
N VAL A 118 2.04 -2.43 -0.13
CA VAL A 118 2.67 -3.03 -1.32
C VAL A 118 2.37 -2.17 -2.54
N LYS A 119 3.31 -2.10 -3.48
CA LYS A 119 3.07 -1.59 -4.83
C LYS A 119 3.25 -2.72 -5.83
N LEU A 120 2.31 -2.81 -6.75
CA LEU A 120 2.31 -3.74 -7.88
C LEU A 120 2.54 -2.99 -9.19
N LYS A 121 3.14 -3.68 -10.15
CA LYS A 121 2.96 -3.40 -11.57
C LYS A 121 1.94 -4.41 -12.09
N ALA A 122 0.76 -3.92 -12.48
CA ALA A 122 -0.25 -4.75 -13.13
C ALA A 122 0.29 -5.31 -14.45
N ASP A 123 -0.15 -6.52 -14.76
CA ASP A 123 0.15 -7.19 -16.03
C ASP A 123 -0.60 -6.57 -17.22
#